data_AF-A0A2D8S7V8-F1
#
_entry.id   AF-A0A2D8S7V8-F1
#
_cell.length_a   1.000
_cell.length_b   1.000
_cell.length_c   1.000
_cell.angle_alpha   90.00
_cell.angle_beta   90.00
_cell.angle_gamma   90.00
#
_symmetry.space_group_name_H-M   'P 1'
#
loop_
_entity.id
_entity.type
_entity.pdbx_description
1 polymer ?
#
loop_
_entity_poly.entity_id
_entity_poly.type
_entity_poly.pdbx_seq_one_letter_code
_entity_poly.pdbx_strand_id
1 'polypeptide(L)'
;MMPTPTAFTDSQAFNESDRSVKQYSDLDLFFGKKAASNDINKVNDIQAVKRSVRNLVLLNHYEKPFHPEIGSGVRDVLFENMTPTTAHILTRKIEMVIENFEPRARLINVRASPNLDRNEYECTISFYVVNAPTELVDLTVFLERLR
;
A
#
# COMPACT_ATOMS: atom_id res chain seq x y z
N MET A 1 0.82 1.56 -28.41
CA MET A 1 2.06 0.80 -28.17
C MET A 1 1.91 0.13 -26.81
N MET A 2 1.87 -1.20 -26.77
CA MET A 2 1.94 -1.94 -25.51
C MET A 2 3.36 -1.80 -24.95
N PRO A 3 3.55 -1.71 -23.63
CA PRO A 3 4.87 -1.63 -23.04
C PRO A 3 5.60 -2.97 -23.15
N THR A 4 6.93 -2.87 -23.23
CA THR A 4 7.84 -4.01 -23.32
C THR A 4 7.74 -4.85 -22.04
N PRO A 5 7.47 -6.16 -22.12
CA PRO A 5 7.34 -7.00 -20.94
C PRO A 5 8.66 -7.03 -20.17
N THR A 6 8.62 -6.62 -18.89
CA THR A 6 9.74 -6.77 -17.95
C THR A 6 9.62 -8.11 -17.22
N ALA A 7 10.59 -8.45 -16.37
CA ALA A 7 10.59 -9.70 -15.61
C ALA A 7 9.46 -9.80 -14.54
N PHE A 8 8.61 -8.78 -14.41
CA PHE A 8 7.53 -8.72 -13.44
C PHE A 8 6.18 -9.05 -14.10
N THR A 9 5.43 -9.95 -13.46
CA THR A 9 4.12 -10.44 -13.95
C THR A 9 2.93 -9.59 -13.48
N ASP A 10 3.20 -8.57 -12.65
CA ASP A 10 2.20 -7.65 -12.09
C ASP A 10 2.38 -6.22 -12.64
N SER A 11 1.61 -5.27 -12.10
CA SER A 11 1.58 -3.86 -12.54
C SER A 11 2.92 -3.13 -12.48
N GLN A 12 3.94 -3.77 -11.93
CA GLN A 12 5.32 -3.31 -11.97
C GLN A 12 5.91 -3.25 -13.38
N ALA A 13 5.32 -3.99 -14.32
CA ALA A 13 5.75 -3.95 -15.72
C ALA A 13 5.58 -2.57 -16.38
N PHE A 14 4.75 -1.71 -15.79
CA PHE A 14 4.37 -0.42 -16.35
C PHE A 14 4.96 0.80 -15.62
N ASN A 15 5.88 0.58 -14.65
CA ASN A 15 6.44 1.64 -13.79
C ASN A 15 7.19 2.78 -14.51
N GLU A 16 7.64 2.56 -15.74
CA GLU A 16 8.42 3.54 -16.54
C GLU A 16 7.76 3.82 -17.89
N SER A 17 6.42 3.93 -17.89
CA SER A 17 5.68 4.27 -19.12
C SER A 17 5.96 5.72 -19.55
N ASP A 18 6.48 5.91 -20.77
CA ASP A 18 6.68 7.23 -21.41
C ASP A 18 5.39 8.06 -21.54
N ARG A 19 4.22 7.44 -21.35
CA ARG A 19 2.91 8.11 -21.37
C ARG A 19 2.57 8.80 -20.05
N SER A 20 3.32 8.56 -18.98
CA SER A 20 3.09 9.21 -17.70
C SER A 20 3.64 10.64 -17.73
N VAL A 21 2.73 11.61 -17.63
CA VAL A 21 3.09 13.05 -17.63
C VAL A 21 3.82 13.46 -16.34
N LYS A 22 3.66 12.69 -15.25
CA LYS A 22 4.29 12.95 -13.95
C LYS A 22 4.76 11.64 -13.33
N GLN A 23 6.07 11.43 -13.30
CA GLN A 23 6.67 10.25 -12.71
C GLN A 23 6.80 10.41 -11.19
N TYR A 24 6.17 9.52 -10.42
CA TYR A 24 6.37 9.48 -8.96
C TYR A 24 7.65 8.69 -8.66
N SER A 25 8.52 9.23 -7.82
CA SER A 25 9.76 8.56 -7.41
C SER A 25 9.95 8.68 -5.90
N ASP A 26 10.33 7.59 -5.26
CA ASP A 26 10.70 7.50 -3.84
C ASP A 26 12.06 6.80 -3.69
N LEU A 27 12.70 6.89 -2.53
CA LEU A 27 13.94 6.20 -2.20
C LEU A 27 13.64 4.83 -1.61
N ASP A 28 14.48 3.82 -1.87
CA ASP A 28 14.38 2.53 -1.20
C ASP A 28 14.62 2.65 0.33
N LEU A 29 13.78 1.99 1.14
CA LEU A 29 13.87 2.00 2.62
C LEU A 29 15.16 1.35 3.12
N PHE A 30 15.68 0.38 2.37
CA PHE A 30 16.92 -0.31 2.71
C PHE A 30 18.16 0.46 2.30
N PHE A 31 17.99 1.61 1.61
CA PHE A 31 19.08 2.42 1.06
C PHE A 31 20.12 1.57 0.31
N GLY A 32 19.63 0.56 -0.41
CA GLY A 32 20.45 -0.37 -1.16
C GLY A 32 21.26 0.37 -2.22
N LYS A 33 22.53 -0.02 -2.33
CA LYS A 33 23.46 0.55 -3.29
C LYS A 33 23.24 -0.06 -4.67
N LYS A 34 23.04 0.77 -5.67
CA LYS A 34 22.93 0.35 -7.07
C LYS A 34 24.28 -0.16 -7.56
N ALA A 35 24.34 -1.41 -8.01
CA ALA A 35 25.58 -2.06 -8.44
C ALA A 35 26.30 -1.33 -9.60
N ALA A 36 25.53 -0.68 -10.48
CA ALA A 36 26.07 -0.02 -11.68
C ALA A 36 26.61 1.40 -11.42
N SER A 37 25.96 2.20 -10.58
CA SER A 37 26.29 3.63 -10.41
C SER A 37 26.71 4.02 -8.99
N ASN A 38 26.71 3.07 -8.05
CA ASN A 38 26.96 3.31 -6.62
C ASN A 38 25.96 4.26 -5.92
N ASP A 39 24.88 4.67 -6.60
CA ASP A 39 23.82 5.52 -6.04
C ASP A 39 22.80 4.73 -5.22
N ILE A 40 21.90 5.43 -4.52
CA ILE A 40 20.76 4.82 -3.81
C ILE A 40 19.70 4.36 -4.81
N ASN A 41 19.15 3.17 -4.57
CA ASN A 41 18.02 2.64 -5.35
C ASN A 41 16.77 3.53 -5.22
N LYS A 42 16.12 3.76 -6.36
CA LYS A 42 14.85 4.50 -6.46
C LYS A 42 13.70 3.53 -6.70
N VAL A 43 12.55 3.84 -6.13
CA VAL A 43 11.29 3.14 -6.32
C VAL A 43 10.38 4.05 -7.14
N ASN A 44 9.91 3.58 -8.29
CA ASN A 44 9.18 4.41 -9.25
C ASN A 44 7.68 4.05 -9.28
N ASP A 45 6.87 5.07 -9.57
CA ASP A 45 5.46 5.06 -9.91
C ASP A 45 4.58 4.13 -9.04
N ILE A 46 4.10 3.01 -9.59
CA ILE A 46 3.15 2.11 -8.92
C ILE A 46 3.76 1.51 -7.66
N GLN A 47 5.07 1.22 -7.65
CA GLN A 47 5.73 0.70 -6.46
C GLN A 47 5.82 1.73 -5.33
N ALA A 48 6.04 3.00 -5.68
CA ALA A 48 6.05 4.07 -4.69
C ALA A 48 4.66 4.24 -4.04
N VAL A 49 3.59 4.14 -4.84
CA VAL A 49 2.20 4.21 -4.34
C VAL A 49 1.85 2.98 -3.50
N LYS A 50 2.14 1.74 -3.96
CA LYS A 50 1.93 0.50 -3.18
C LYS A 50 2.60 0.58 -1.81
N ARG A 51 3.83 1.10 -1.77
CA ARG A 51 4.58 1.28 -0.53
C ARG A 51 3.98 2.35 0.37
N SER A 52 3.56 3.49 -0.18
CA SER A 52 2.89 4.54 0.59
C SER A 52 1.61 4.03 1.24
N VAL A 53 0.76 3.33 0.48
CA VAL A 53 -0.47 2.70 1.00
C VAL A 53 -0.16 1.71 2.13
N ARG A 54 0.83 0.83 1.95
CA ARG A 54 1.27 -0.09 3.01
C ARG A 54 1.69 0.66 4.28
N ASN A 55 2.48 1.72 4.13
CA ASN A 55 2.96 2.49 5.27
C ASN A 55 1.81 3.20 6.00
N LEU A 56 0.86 3.78 5.28
CA LEU A 56 -0.32 4.42 5.86
C LEU A 56 -1.19 3.43 6.65
N VAL A 57 -1.37 2.22 6.14
CA VAL A 57 -2.14 1.17 6.85
C VAL A 57 -1.44 0.74 8.14
N LEU A 58 -0.11 0.69 8.16
CA LEU A 58 0.67 0.26 9.33
C LEU A 58 0.96 1.38 10.33
N LEU A 59 0.72 2.64 9.96
CA LEU A 59 0.96 3.80 10.80
C LEU A 59 -0.14 3.95 11.85
N ASN A 60 0.23 4.10 13.12
CA ASN A 60 -0.72 4.44 14.17
C ASN A 60 -0.87 5.95 14.35
N HIS A 61 -1.97 6.34 15.00
CA HIS A 61 -2.12 7.70 15.50
C HIS A 61 -0.95 8.10 16.39
N TYR A 62 -0.54 9.36 16.30
CA TYR A 62 0.58 9.95 17.05
C TYR A 62 1.98 9.43 16.70
N GLU A 63 2.15 8.49 15.76
CA GLU A 63 3.49 8.09 15.29
C GLU A 63 4.14 9.16 14.39
N LYS A 64 3.35 10.05 13.79
CA LYS A 64 3.83 11.16 12.97
C LYS A 64 3.81 12.48 13.76
N PRO A 65 4.97 13.04 14.17
CA PRO A 65 5.04 14.16 15.13
C PRO A 65 4.28 15.43 14.73
N PHE A 66 4.33 15.78 13.44
CA PHE A 66 3.72 17.02 12.93
C PHE A 66 2.32 16.84 12.34
N HIS A 67 1.84 15.59 12.31
CA HIS A 67 0.55 15.21 11.75
C HIS A 67 -0.03 14.02 12.52
N PRO A 68 -0.37 14.21 13.81
CA PRO A 68 -0.88 13.14 14.67
C PRO A 68 -2.22 12.56 14.19
N GLU A 69 -2.94 13.30 13.35
CA GLU A 69 -4.19 12.88 12.71
C GLU A 69 -4.00 11.77 11.68
N ILE A 70 -2.78 11.57 11.17
CA ILE A 70 -2.49 10.54 10.18
C ILE A 70 -2.21 9.25 10.93
N GLY A 71 -3.20 8.37 10.95
CA GLY A 71 -3.09 7.05 11.55
C GLY A 71 -4.27 6.17 11.17
N SER A 72 -4.01 4.88 11.01
CA SER A 72 -5.05 3.93 10.62
C SER A 72 -5.90 3.44 11.78
N GLY A 73 -5.34 3.45 13.00
CA GLY A 73 -5.97 2.77 14.14
C GLY A 73 -6.18 1.27 13.89
N VAL A 74 -5.41 0.73 12.92
CA VAL A 74 -5.09 -0.67 12.63
C VAL A 74 -5.11 -1.55 13.88
N ARG A 75 -4.09 -1.26 14.68
CA ARG A 75 -3.64 -2.11 15.78
C ARG A 75 -4.67 -2.25 16.88
N ASP A 76 -5.47 -1.23 17.15
CA ASP A 76 -6.51 -1.27 18.18
C ASP A 76 -7.55 -2.36 17.89
N VAL A 77 -7.92 -2.51 16.61
CA VAL A 77 -8.92 -3.50 16.15
C VAL A 77 -8.35 -4.92 16.20
N LEU A 78 -7.03 -5.08 16.06
CA LEU A 78 -6.36 -6.38 16.13
C LEU A 78 -6.36 -6.99 17.54
N PHE A 79 -6.69 -6.22 18.58
CA PHE A 79 -6.85 -6.72 19.94
C PHE A 79 -8.28 -7.17 20.27
N GLU A 80 -9.25 -6.88 19.40
CA GLU A 80 -10.63 -7.33 19.56
C GLU A 80 -10.81 -8.78 19.09
N ASN A 81 -11.93 -9.40 19.49
CA ASN A 81 -12.29 -10.73 19.01
C ASN A 81 -12.52 -10.71 17.49
N MET A 82 -12.01 -11.73 16.78
CA MET A 82 -12.19 -11.85 15.33
C MET A 82 -13.65 -12.15 14.98
N THR A 83 -14.38 -11.12 14.57
CA THR A 83 -15.78 -11.22 14.13
C THR A 83 -15.96 -10.56 12.75
N PRO A 84 -17.02 -10.92 11.99
CA PRO A 84 -17.35 -10.22 10.75
C PRO A 84 -17.52 -8.70 10.94
N THR A 85 -18.04 -8.28 12.10
CA THR A 85 -18.19 -6.87 12.47
C THR A 85 -16.83 -6.19 12.59
N THR A 86 -15.89 -6.81 13.31
CA THR A 86 -14.52 -6.31 13.49
C THR A 86 -13.78 -6.22 12.14
N ALA A 87 -13.95 -7.21 11.26
CA ALA A 87 -13.41 -7.18 9.90
C ALA A 87 -13.98 -6.02 9.06
N HIS A 88 -15.28 -5.71 9.20
CA HIS A 88 -15.90 -4.58 8.52
C HIS A 88 -15.39 -3.23 9.05
N ILE A 89 -15.26 -3.09 10.38
CA ILE A 89 -14.66 -1.89 11.00
C ILE A 89 -13.23 -1.68 10.50
N LEU A 90 -12.45 -2.75 10.44
CA LEU A 90 -11.06 -2.73 9.94
C LEU A 90 -11.01 -2.26 8.48
N THR A 91 -11.87 -2.83 7.64
CA THR A 91 -12.02 -2.44 6.23
C THR A 91 -12.32 -0.95 6.11
N ARG A 92 -13.29 -0.45 6.88
CA ARG A 92 -13.70 0.96 6.86
C ARG A 92 -12.59 1.91 7.31
N LYS A 93 -11.82 1.53 8.34
CA LYS A 93 -10.67 2.32 8.79
C LYS A 93 -9.60 2.45 7.70
N ILE A 94 -9.28 1.34 7.02
CA ILE A 94 -8.31 1.34 5.92
C ILE A 94 -8.81 2.22 4.75
N GLU A 95 -10.09 2.09 4.37
CA GLU A 95 -10.70 2.94 3.33
C GLU A 95 -10.51 4.42 3.63
N MET A 96 -10.93 4.86 4.82
CA MET A 96 -10.88 6.28 5.19
C MET A 96 -9.44 6.84 5.18
N VAL A 97 -8.46 6.06 5.60
CA VAL A 97 -7.05 6.52 5.66
C VAL A 97 -6.48 6.68 4.25
N ILE A 98 -6.76 5.73 3.37
CA ILE A 98 -6.27 5.77 1.99
C ILE A 98 -6.93 6.92 1.23
N GLU A 99 -8.26 7.07 1.34
CA GLU A 99 -9.00 8.14 0.66
C GLU A 99 -8.55 9.55 1.11
N ASN A 100 -8.22 9.71 2.40
CA ASN A 100 -7.82 11.02 2.93
C ASN A 100 -6.34 11.35 2.70
N PHE A 101 -5.45 10.37 2.77
CA PHE A 101 -4.00 10.62 2.82
C PHE A 101 -3.22 10.11 1.60
N GLU A 102 -3.84 9.43 0.65
CA GLU A 102 -3.20 8.98 -0.60
C GLU A 102 -4.04 9.29 -1.85
N PRO A 103 -4.08 10.56 -2.30
CA PRO A 103 -4.91 10.97 -3.43
C PRO A 103 -4.50 10.36 -4.78
N ARG A 104 -3.32 9.73 -4.87
CA ARG A 104 -2.84 9.03 -6.07
C ARG A 104 -3.46 7.63 -6.21
N ALA A 105 -3.97 7.05 -5.12
CA ALA A 105 -4.61 5.74 -5.11
C ALA A 105 -6.13 5.88 -5.17
N ARG A 106 -6.72 5.64 -6.35
CA ARG A 106 -8.17 5.59 -6.49
C ARG A 106 -8.67 4.22 -6.04
N LEU A 107 -9.17 4.16 -4.81
CA LEU A 107 -9.64 2.95 -4.17
C LEU A 107 -10.82 2.32 -4.92
N ILE A 108 -10.80 1.00 -5.07
CA ILE A 108 -11.88 0.21 -5.68
C ILE A 108 -12.51 -0.70 -4.65
N ASN A 109 -11.68 -1.41 -3.89
CA ASN A 109 -12.16 -2.33 -2.88
C ASN A 109 -11.12 -2.53 -1.78
N VAL A 110 -11.59 -2.73 -0.56
CA VAL A 110 -10.79 -3.22 0.56
C VAL A 110 -11.50 -4.44 1.11
N ARG A 111 -10.77 -5.54 1.29
CA ARG A 111 -11.30 -6.77 1.87
C ARG A 111 -10.41 -7.24 3.00
N ALA A 112 -10.95 -7.32 4.20
CA ALA A 112 -10.32 -7.96 5.34
C ALA A 112 -10.87 -9.38 5.54
N SER A 113 -10.03 -10.39 5.38
CA SER A 113 -10.36 -11.79 5.64
C SER A 113 -9.71 -12.26 6.94
N PRO A 114 -10.49 -12.67 7.96
CA PRO A 114 -9.93 -13.21 9.19
C PRO A 114 -9.37 -14.62 8.97
N ASN A 115 -8.13 -14.86 9.39
CA ASN A 115 -7.51 -16.18 9.46
C ASN A 115 -7.37 -16.60 10.94
N LEU A 116 -8.30 -17.44 11.39
CA LEU A 116 -8.40 -17.88 12.80
C LEU A 116 -7.22 -18.75 13.24
N ASP A 117 -6.68 -19.56 12.33
CA ASP A 117 -5.58 -20.48 12.64
C ASP A 117 -4.28 -19.73 12.92
N ARG A 118 -4.03 -18.65 12.18
CA ARG A 118 -2.85 -17.80 12.32
C ARG A 118 -3.09 -16.54 13.16
N ASN A 119 -4.33 -16.31 13.60
CA ASN A 119 -4.74 -15.13 14.36
C ASN A 119 -4.31 -13.80 13.69
N GLU A 120 -4.53 -13.73 12.36
CA GLU A 120 -4.14 -12.61 11.50
C GLU A 120 -5.33 -12.19 10.61
N TYR A 121 -5.32 -10.94 10.16
CA TYR A 121 -6.20 -10.50 9.09
C TYR A 121 -5.42 -10.38 7.80
N GLU A 122 -5.88 -11.08 6.77
CA GLU A 122 -5.42 -10.87 5.40
C GLU A 122 -6.22 -9.74 4.77
N CYS A 123 -5.57 -8.59 4.59
CA CYS A 123 -6.19 -7.41 4.00
C CYS A 123 -5.75 -7.26 2.55
N THR A 124 -6.68 -7.38 1.61
CA THR A 124 -6.46 -7.13 0.19
C THR A 124 -7.02 -5.76 -0.18
N ILE A 125 -6.18 -4.90 -0.72
CA ILE A 125 -6.51 -3.53 -1.13
C ILE A 125 -6.33 -3.45 -2.64
N SER A 126 -7.42 -3.14 -3.35
CA SER A 126 -7.44 -3.01 -4.81
C SER A 126 -7.69 -1.55 -5.19
N PHE A 127 -6.80 -0.97 -6.00
CA PHE A 127 -6.87 0.43 -6.41
C PHE A 127 -6.28 0.67 -7.81
N TYR A 128 -6.61 1.82 -8.39
CA TYR A 128 -5.94 2.34 -9.58
C TYR A 128 -4.99 3.47 -9.21
N VAL A 129 -3.83 3.54 -9.86
CA VAL A 129 -2.93 4.70 -9.72
C VAL A 129 -3.34 5.79 -10.70
N VAL A 130 -3.57 7.00 -10.20
CA VAL A 130 -3.87 8.18 -11.02
C VAL A 130 -2.64 8.52 -11.89
N ASN A 131 -2.85 8.78 -13.17
CA ASN A 131 -1.81 9.06 -14.19
C ASN A 131 -0.94 7.87 -14.61
N ALA A 132 -1.23 6.65 -14.14
CA ALA A 132 -0.64 5.41 -14.64
C ALA A 132 -1.58 4.73 -15.65
N PRO A 133 -1.11 3.71 -16.41
CA PRO A 133 -2.00 2.88 -17.22
C PRO A 133 -3.14 2.32 -16.36
N THR A 134 -4.33 2.17 -16.95
CA THR A 134 -5.54 1.65 -16.27
C THR A 134 -5.39 0.16 -15.95
N GLU A 135 -4.54 -0.13 -14.99
CA GLU A 135 -4.28 -1.47 -14.48
C GLU A 135 -4.72 -1.51 -13.01
N LEU A 136 -5.45 -2.58 -12.67
CA LEU A 136 -5.86 -2.82 -11.31
C LEU A 136 -4.64 -3.27 -10.50
N VAL A 137 -4.37 -2.53 -9.43
CA VAL A 137 -3.25 -2.81 -8.55
C VAL A 137 -3.77 -3.45 -7.27
N ASP A 138 -3.33 -4.67 -7.01
CA ASP A 138 -3.63 -5.39 -5.77
C ASP A 138 -2.44 -5.35 -4.80
N LEU A 139 -2.74 -5.03 -3.54
CA LEU A 139 -1.81 -5.05 -2.43
C LEU A 139 -2.40 -5.89 -1.30
N THR A 140 -1.71 -6.99 -0.97
CA THR A 140 -2.02 -7.80 0.21
C THR A 140 -1.14 -7.38 1.38
N VAL A 141 -1.76 -7.13 2.53
CA VAL A 141 -1.11 -6.80 3.80
C VAL A 141 -1.62 -7.76 4.86
N PHE A 142 -0.70 -8.42 5.55
CA PHE A 142 -1.01 -9.25 6.71
C PHE A 142 -0.94 -8.40 7.98
N LEU A 143 -2.02 -8.40 8.74
CA LEU A 143 -2.11 -7.69 10.01
C LEU A 143 -2.21 -8.73 11.13
N GLU A 144 -1.12 -8.87 11.87
CA GLU A 144 -0.99 -9.78 12.99
C GLU A 144 -0.63 -9.03 14.27
N ARG A 145 -0.99 -9.62 15.40
CA ARG A 145 -0.56 -9.13 16.71
C ARG A 145 0.89 -9.52 16.95
N LEU A 146 1.77 -8.53 17.17
CA LEU A 146 3.10 -8.77 17.75
C LEU A 146 2.92 -9.34 19.17
N ARG A 147 3.53 -10.51 19.41
CA ARG A 147 3.58 -11.15 20.74
C ARG A 147 4.73 -10.62 21.56
#